data_AF-A0A2I0KMK0-F1
#
_entry.id   AF-A0A2I0KMK0-F1
#
_cell.length_a   1.000
_cell.length_b   1.000
_cell.length_c   1.000
_cell.angle_alpha   90.00
_cell.angle_beta   90.00
_cell.angle_gamma   90.00
#
_symmetry.space_group_name_H-M   'P 1'
#
loop_
_entity.id
_entity.type
_entity.pdbx_description
1 polymer ?
#
loop_
_entity_poly.entity_id
_entity_poly.type
_entity_poly.pdbx_seq_one_letter_code
_entity_poly.pdbx_strand_id
1 'polypeptide(L)'
;MILDPSMLWGVADMHDRHRDMRLDVDNMSYEELLALEERIGNVSTGLNEETILARMNQRKYSNMYNTEMEAEPCCVCQEEYNDGEDIGTLECGHDFHRDCIKQWLMHKNLCPICKTAGLST
;
A
#
# COMPACT_ATOMS: atom_id res chain seq x y z
N MET A 1 -3.93 -41.43 -12.67
CA MET A 1 -3.04 -40.77 -13.63
C MET A 1 -3.22 -39.29 -13.45
N ILE A 2 -2.41 -38.69 -12.57
CA ILE A 2 -2.42 -37.25 -12.31
C ILE A 2 -1.20 -36.72 -13.06
N LEU A 3 -1.44 -35.81 -14.00
CA LEU A 3 -0.42 -35.22 -14.84
C LEU A 3 0.36 -34.20 -14.01
N ASP A 4 1.68 -34.39 -13.94
CA ASP A 4 2.61 -33.45 -13.34
C ASP A 4 2.76 -32.23 -14.29
N PRO A 5 2.45 -30.99 -13.86
CA PRO A 5 2.45 -29.81 -14.73
C PRO A 5 3.85 -29.32 -15.16
N SER A 6 4.92 -30.04 -14.82
CA SER A 6 6.31 -29.61 -15.06
C SER A 6 6.77 -29.59 -16.54
N MET A 7 5.87 -29.82 -17.51
CA MET A 7 6.25 -30.04 -18.92
C MET A 7 5.74 -29.00 -19.94
N LEU A 8 5.14 -27.88 -19.52
CA LEU A 8 4.64 -26.87 -20.46
C LEU A 8 5.30 -25.50 -20.24
N TRP A 9 6.28 -25.23 -21.12
CA TRP A 9 7.07 -24.00 -21.32
C TRP A 9 8.32 -23.83 -20.47
N GLY A 10 9.43 -24.27 -21.05
CA GLY A 10 10.77 -23.99 -20.58
C GLY A 10 11.13 -22.52 -20.68
N VAL A 11 11.56 -21.97 -19.55
CA VAL A 11 12.68 -21.03 -19.43
C VAL A 11 13.37 -21.36 -18.10
N ALA A 12 14.61 -21.83 -18.18
CA ALA A 12 15.62 -21.91 -17.12
C ALA A 12 15.15 -22.18 -15.67
N ASP A 13 15.41 -23.39 -15.21
CA ASP A 13 15.73 -23.71 -13.82
C ASP A 13 16.94 -22.86 -13.37
N MET A 14 16.66 -21.60 -13.01
CA MET A 14 17.58 -20.76 -12.26
C MET A 14 17.42 -21.19 -10.81
N HIS A 15 18.29 -22.11 -10.36
CA HIS A 15 18.38 -22.47 -8.95
C HIS A 15 18.43 -21.16 -8.13
N ASP A 16 17.34 -20.85 -7.42
CA ASP A 16 17.33 -19.73 -6.48
C ASP A 16 18.33 -20.10 -5.38
N ARG A 17 19.55 -19.60 -5.53
CA ARG A 17 20.70 -19.87 -4.67
C ARG A 17 20.46 -19.43 -3.21
N HIS A 18 19.35 -18.75 -2.94
CA HIS A 18 18.93 -18.25 -1.65
C HIS A 18 17.68 -18.95 -1.11
N ARG A 19 17.24 -20.07 -1.70
CA ARG A 19 16.09 -20.84 -1.22
C ARG A 19 16.18 -21.17 0.27
N ASP A 20 17.37 -21.50 0.75
CA ASP A 20 17.64 -21.83 2.17
C ASP A 20 17.61 -20.62 3.11
N MET A 21 17.57 -19.40 2.58
CA MET A 21 17.41 -18.16 3.36
C MET A 21 15.95 -17.69 3.44
N ARG A 22 15.02 -18.35 2.75
CA ARG A 22 13.60 -18.00 2.80
C ARG A 22 12.97 -18.60 4.05
N LEU A 23 12.36 -17.75 4.87
CA LEU A 23 11.58 -18.18 6.04
C LEU A 23 10.22 -18.70 5.55
N ASP A 24 9.82 -19.88 6.02
CA ASP A 24 8.51 -20.48 5.76
C ASP A 24 7.46 -19.92 6.72
N VAL A 25 7.08 -18.65 6.49
CA VAL A 25 6.18 -17.90 7.37
C VAL A 25 4.82 -18.58 7.55
N ASP A 26 4.35 -19.33 6.55
CA ASP A 26 3.03 -19.97 6.55
C ASP A 26 2.94 -21.18 7.50
N ASN A 27 4.07 -21.76 7.90
CA ASN A 27 4.15 -22.93 8.78
C ASN A 27 4.84 -22.63 10.14
N MET A 28 5.10 -21.36 10.46
CA MET A 28 5.69 -20.97 11.76
C MET A 28 4.65 -20.97 12.88
N SER A 29 5.08 -21.35 14.07
CA SER A 29 4.25 -21.22 15.28
C SER A 29 4.06 -19.75 15.66
N TYR A 30 2.99 -19.47 16.43
CA TYR A 30 2.71 -18.13 16.95
C TYR A 30 3.88 -17.54 17.77
N GLU A 31 4.56 -18.37 18.57
CA GLU A 31 5.72 -17.93 19.36
C GLU A 31 6.90 -17.54 18.47
N GLU A 32 7.15 -18.30 17.40
CA GLU A 32 8.21 -17.97 16.45
C GLU A 32 7.89 -16.69 15.66
N LEU A 33 6.63 -16.46 15.28
CA LEU A 33 6.19 -15.22 14.63
C LEU A 33 6.39 -14.00 15.53
N LEU A 34 6.09 -14.11 16.83
CA LEU A 34 6.36 -13.04 17.81
C LEU A 34 7.87 -12.76 17.93
N ALA A 35 8.68 -13.81 18.01
CA ALA A 35 10.13 -13.67 18.07
C ALA A 35 10.70 -13.04 16.77
N LEU A 36 10.06 -13.29 15.61
CA LEU A 36 10.40 -12.60 14.37
C LEU A 36 10.08 -11.10 14.43
N GLU A 37 8.90 -10.72 14.93
CA GLU A 37 8.49 -9.33 15.09
C GLU A 37 9.47 -8.56 15.99
N GLU A 38 9.83 -9.13 17.15
CA GLU A 38 10.80 -8.51 18.07
C GLU A 38 12.19 -8.36 17.42
N ARG A 39 12.62 -9.37 16.68
CA ARG A 39 13.95 -9.40 16.05
C ARG A 39 14.07 -8.45 14.86
N ILE A 40 13.03 -8.33 14.03
CA ILE A 40 13.02 -7.44 12.86
C ILE A 40 12.68 -6.01 13.28
N GLY A 41 11.78 -5.86 14.26
CA GLY A 41 11.29 -4.58 14.74
C GLY A 41 10.39 -3.85 13.74
N ASN A 42 10.05 -2.61 14.06
CA ASN A 42 9.27 -1.72 13.19
C ASN A 42 10.17 -0.66 12.56
N VAL A 43 10.04 -0.45 11.25
CA VAL A 43 10.76 0.61 10.51
C VAL A 43 9.75 1.66 10.06
N SER A 44 9.74 2.82 10.74
CA SER A 44 8.98 3.99 10.28
C SER A 44 9.75 4.68 9.16
N THR A 45 9.15 4.72 7.97
CA THR A 45 9.66 5.45 6.79
C THR A 45 8.71 6.57 6.39
N GLY A 46 7.87 6.99 7.34
CA GLY A 46 6.88 8.04 7.16
C GLY A 46 7.47 9.44 7.30
N LEU A 47 6.61 10.42 7.04
CA LEU A 47 6.90 11.84 7.13
C LEU A 47 6.29 12.44 8.39
N ASN A 48 6.83 13.57 8.85
CA ASN A 48 6.18 14.34 9.90
C ASN A 48 4.90 15.01 9.37
N GLU A 49 3.94 15.25 10.28
CA GLU A 49 2.63 15.80 9.93
C GLU A 49 2.73 17.16 9.24
N GLU A 50 3.65 18.03 9.69
CA GLU A 50 3.86 19.36 9.11
C GLU A 50 4.27 19.29 7.64
N THR A 51 5.19 18.38 7.30
CA THR A 51 5.68 18.17 5.93
C THR A 51 4.59 17.60 5.05
N ILE A 52 3.78 16.67 5.58
CA ILE A 52 2.63 16.10 4.86
C ILE A 52 1.65 17.21 4.53
N LEU A 53 1.22 17.99 5.52
CA LEU A 53 0.24 19.06 5.33
C LEU A 53 0.75 20.18 4.40
N ALA A 54 2.05 20.47 4.43
CA ALA A 54 2.65 21.50 3.59
C ALA A 54 2.80 21.09 2.12
N ARG A 55 3.02 19.80 1.84
CA ARG A 55 3.30 19.31 0.47
C ARG A 55 2.13 18.59 -0.19
N MET A 56 1.21 18.02 0.59
CA MET A 56 0.06 17.28 0.06
C MET A 56 -0.96 18.22 -0.57
N ASN A 57 -1.32 17.93 -1.82
CA ASN A 57 -2.40 18.64 -2.51
C ASN A 57 -3.74 18.28 -1.87
N GLN A 58 -4.56 19.29 -1.58
CA GLN A 58 -5.85 19.13 -0.93
C GLN A 58 -6.94 19.79 -1.75
N ARG A 59 -8.08 19.11 -1.92
CA ARG A 59 -9.26 19.63 -2.61
C ARG A 59 -10.54 19.16 -1.93
N LYS A 60 -11.64 19.85 -2.22
CA LYS A 60 -12.97 19.41 -1.80
C LYS A 60 -13.55 18.46 -2.84
N TYR A 61 -14.10 17.34 -2.40
CA TYR A 61 -14.85 16.45 -3.29
C TYR A 61 -16.15 17.13 -3.73
N SER A 62 -16.49 16.98 -5.02
CA SER A 62 -17.75 17.46 -5.57
C SER A 62 -18.28 16.49 -6.62
N ASN A 63 -19.50 16.03 -6.41
CA ASN A 63 -20.20 15.03 -7.21
C ASN A 63 -20.94 15.65 -8.41
N MET A 64 -20.80 16.96 -8.65
CA MET A 64 -21.57 17.70 -9.66
C MET A 64 -21.34 17.25 -11.12
N TYR A 65 -20.31 16.45 -11.40
CA TYR A 65 -19.92 16.02 -12.76
C TYR A 65 -19.66 14.51 -12.91
N ASN A 66 -19.77 13.70 -11.85
CA ASN A 66 -19.59 12.24 -11.96
C ASN A 66 -20.88 11.60 -12.50
N THR A 67 -21.07 11.75 -13.81
CA THR A 67 -22.10 11.02 -14.55
C THR A 67 -21.58 9.61 -14.79
N GLU A 68 -22.13 8.64 -14.06
CA GLU A 68 -22.19 7.20 -14.42
C GLU A 68 -20.89 6.37 -14.45
N MET A 69 -19.74 6.90 -14.03
CA MET A 69 -18.61 6.06 -13.58
C MET A 69 -18.55 6.12 -12.06
N GLU A 70 -18.84 4.99 -11.40
CA GLU A 70 -18.73 4.82 -9.95
C GLU A 70 -17.38 5.37 -9.48
N ALA A 71 -17.39 6.46 -8.71
CA ALA A 71 -16.18 6.99 -8.12
C ALA A 71 -15.61 5.90 -7.20
N GLU A 72 -14.36 5.50 -7.41
CA GLU A 72 -13.75 4.48 -6.56
C GLU A 72 -13.69 4.97 -5.09
N PRO A 73 -14.09 4.15 -4.12
CA PRO A 73 -14.05 4.53 -2.70
C PRO A 73 -12.61 4.75 -2.24
N CYS A 74 -12.44 5.43 -1.11
CA CYS A 74 -11.12 5.58 -0.52
C CYS A 74 -10.57 4.21 -0.13
N CYS A 75 -9.48 3.74 -0.75
CA CYS A 75 -8.97 2.39 -0.50
C CYS A 75 -8.37 2.18 0.91
N VAL A 76 -8.28 3.24 1.73
CA VAL A 76 -7.76 3.19 3.09
C VAL A 76 -8.87 2.87 4.09
N CYS A 77 -9.99 3.60 4.05
CA CYS A 77 -11.14 3.35 4.94
C CYS A 77 -12.25 2.50 4.28
N GLN A 78 -12.19 2.31 2.95
CA GLN A 78 -13.18 1.61 2.13
C GLN A 78 -14.56 2.30 2.08
N GLU A 79 -14.60 3.61 2.34
CA GLU A 79 -15.82 4.43 2.29
C GLU A 79 -15.87 5.29 1.03
N GLU A 80 -17.08 5.57 0.54
CA GLU A 80 -17.33 6.50 -0.58
C GLU A 80 -17.06 7.94 -0.17
N TYR A 81 -16.82 8.80 -1.17
CA TYR A 81 -16.63 10.23 -0.94
C TYR A 81 -17.97 10.98 -0.93
N ASN A 82 -18.16 11.82 0.09
CA ASN A 82 -19.30 12.73 0.18
C ASN A 82 -18.94 14.15 -0.27
N ASP A 83 -19.95 14.87 -0.77
CA ASP A 83 -19.78 16.27 -1.18
C ASP A 83 -19.23 17.13 -0.05
N GLY A 84 -18.15 17.88 -0.34
CA GLY A 84 -17.50 18.77 0.62
C GLY A 84 -16.48 18.10 1.54
N GLU A 85 -16.25 16.79 1.41
CA GLU A 85 -15.15 16.12 2.11
C GLU A 85 -13.78 16.58 1.58
N ASP A 86 -12.79 16.56 2.47
CA ASP A 86 -11.41 16.90 2.13
C ASP A 86 -10.69 15.68 1.54
N ILE A 87 -10.20 15.85 0.32
CA ILE A 87 -9.45 14.85 -0.43
C ILE A 87 -7.99 15.26 -0.45
N GLY A 88 -7.11 14.32 -0.10
CA GLY A 88 -5.67 14.41 -0.28
C GLY A 88 -5.26 13.68 -1.55
N THR A 89 -4.61 14.40 -2.47
CA THR A 89 -4.08 13.85 -3.72
C THR A 89 -2.56 13.72 -3.61
N LEU A 90 -2.05 12.50 -3.83
CA LEU A 90 -0.60 12.26 -3.89
C LEU A 90 0.00 12.73 -5.22
N GLU A 91 1.32 12.82 -5.31
CA GLU A 91 2.01 13.23 -6.56
C GLU A 91 1.79 12.25 -7.72
N CYS A 92 1.50 11.00 -7.41
CA CYS A 92 1.11 9.99 -8.41
C CYS A 92 -0.33 10.17 -8.95
N GLY A 93 -1.09 11.13 -8.43
CA GLY A 93 -2.45 11.45 -8.87
C GLY A 93 -3.58 10.66 -8.19
N HIS A 94 -3.25 9.75 -7.27
CA HIS A 94 -4.26 8.99 -6.53
C HIS A 94 -4.89 9.81 -5.40
N ASP A 95 -6.22 9.71 -5.29
CA ASP A 95 -7.07 10.43 -4.33
C ASP A 95 -7.46 9.56 -3.14
N PHE A 96 -7.50 10.17 -1.96
CA PHE A 96 -7.89 9.56 -0.68
C PHE A 96 -8.59 10.60 0.19
N HIS A 97 -9.33 10.19 1.22
CA HIS A 97 -9.68 11.12 2.29
C HIS A 97 -8.41 11.71 2.89
N ARG A 98 -8.39 13.04 3.07
CA ARG A 98 -7.23 13.80 3.56
C ARG A 98 -6.66 13.19 4.84
N ASP A 99 -7.50 12.87 5.81
CA ASP A 99 -7.05 12.34 7.09
C ASP A 99 -6.55 10.89 6.97
N CYS A 100 -7.19 10.07 6.14
CA CYS A 100 -6.76 8.70 5.88
C CYS A 100 -5.35 8.66 5.28
N ILE A 101 -5.10 9.44 4.22
CA ILE A 101 -3.78 9.44 3.60
C ILE A 101 -2.73 10.14 4.46
N LYS A 102 -3.11 11.16 5.25
CA LYS A 102 -2.21 11.77 6.23
C LYS A 102 -1.71 10.74 7.24
N GLN A 103 -2.60 9.99 7.87
CA GLN A 103 -2.23 8.94 8.83
C GLN A 103 -1.32 7.89 8.19
N TRP A 104 -1.65 7.46 6.97
CA TRP A 104 -0.82 6.52 6.22
C TRP A 104 0.61 7.05 5.99
N LEU A 105 0.74 8.29 5.51
CA LEU A 105 2.04 8.90 5.20
C LEU A 105 2.90 9.14 6.45
N MET A 106 2.30 9.23 7.64
CA MET A 106 3.05 9.29 8.90
C MET A 106 3.76 7.97 9.24
N HIS A 107 3.29 6.84 8.69
CA HIS A 107 3.94 5.54 8.84
C HIS A 107 4.84 5.18 7.66
N LYS A 108 4.42 5.55 6.44
CA LYS A 108 5.13 5.19 5.20
C LYS A 108 4.89 6.21 4.09
N ASN A 109 5.95 6.82 3.57
CA ASN A 109 5.85 7.74 2.43
C ASN A 109 5.65 7.04 1.08
N LEU A 110 4.68 6.13 0.96
CA LEU A 110 4.34 5.45 -0.29
C LEU A 110 2.83 5.51 -0.55
N CYS A 111 2.45 5.63 -1.82
CA CYS A 111 1.04 5.51 -2.24
C CYS A 111 0.48 4.11 -1.88
N PRO A 112 -0.70 4.03 -1.23
CA PRO A 112 -1.38 2.75 -0.98
C PRO A 112 -1.66 1.93 -2.24
N ILE A 113 -1.87 2.60 -3.38
CA ILE A 113 -2.26 1.97 -4.65
C ILE A 113 -1.03 1.54 -5.46
N CYS A 114 -0.22 2.49 -5.93
CA CYS A 114 0.89 2.20 -6.86
C CYS A 114 2.27 2.01 -6.20
N LYS A 115 2.37 2.19 -4.87
CA LYS A 115 3.61 2.05 -4.08
C LYS A 115 4.77 2.97 -4.50
N THR A 116 4.53 4.00 -5.31
CA THR A 116 5.51 5.07 -5.55
C THR A 116 5.61 6.00 -4.34
N ALA A 117 6.67 6.81 -4.24
CA ALA A 117 6.77 7.85 -3.21
C ALA A 117 5.50 8.71 -3.19
N GLY A 118 4.93 8.91 -2.00
CA GLY A 118 3.65 9.62 -1.85
C GLY A 118 3.82 11.12 -2.06
N LEU A 119 4.82 11.68 -1.38
CA LEU A 119 5.27 13.07 -1.52
C LEU A 119 6.78 13.06 -1.74
N SER A 120 7.26 13.82 -2.72
CA SER A 120 8.68 14.08 -2.90
C SER A 120 9.14 14.93 -1.71
N THR A 121 10.11 14.44 -0.94
CA THR A 121 10.74 15.16 0.17
C THR A 121 12.07 15.76 -0.23
#